data_AF-A0A151AX29-F1
#
_entry.id   AF-A0A151AX29-F1
#
_cell.length_a   1.000
_cell.length_b   1.000
_cell.length_c   1.000
_cell.angle_alpha   90.00
_cell.angle_beta   90.00
_cell.angle_gamma   90.00
#
_symmetry.space_group_name_H-M   'P 1'
#
loop_
_entity.id
_entity.type
_entity.pdbx_description
1 polymer ?
#
loop_
_entity_poly.entity_id
_entity_poly.type
_entity_poly.pdbx_seq_one_letter_code
_entity_poly.pdbx_strand_id
1 'polypeptide(L)'
;MQPVYNVLEEAFDGSMVLIVANARHMKNVPGKKTDMKDAEWIATLLRAGLLEGSFIPSKPIRELRNLTRYRKSIIEEIASQKNRIEKYLQSCGFKLSTFLTDIFGVSGRAIMDHLCRHGKISAREVETFVKGRAKSKLQEIKQAVNGKMDIHQREFLKLLLGWLDQHYEHLHQVEQKLEEKLGQYQRQLEQLDGIPGIDKTAAAAILAEIGIDMSRFKTAEHICSWAGLSPGNNESAGKKSPLAPPTVTPI
;
A
#
# COMPACT_ATOMS: atom_id res chain seq x y z
N MET A 1 -2.18 0.05 17.48
CA MET A 1 -1.55 0.73 18.63
C MET A 1 -1.25 2.23 18.42
N GLN A 2 -1.56 2.83 17.25
CA GLN A 2 -1.41 4.30 17.06
C GLN A 2 -2.29 5.21 17.94
N PRO A 3 -3.54 4.84 18.36
CA PRO A 3 -4.40 5.81 19.04
C PRO A 3 -3.85 6.31 20.37
N VAL A 4 -3.36 5.39 21.22
CA VAL A 4 -2.91 5.71 22.58
C VAL A 4 -1.64 6.55 22.56
N TYR A 5 -0.65 6.21 21.73
CA TYR A 5 0.59 6.98 21.65
C TYR A 5 0.34 8.42 21.22
N ASN A 6 -0.51 8.65 20.21
CA ASN A 6 -0.81 10.00 19.72
C ASN A 6 -1.48 10.86 20.80
N VAL A 7 -2.46 10.29 21.52
CA VAL A 7 -3.17 10.99 22.59
C VAL A 7 -2.23 11.33 23.73
N LEU A 8 -1.36 10.41 24.13
CA LEU A 8 -0.39 10.68 25.19
C LEU A 8 0.67 11.69 24.75
N GLU A 9 1.14 11.62 23.51
CA GLU A 9 2.14 12.56 22.96
C GLU A 9 1.60 14.00 23.00
N GLU A 10 0.32 14.19 22.65
CA GLU A 10 -0.37 15.48 22.72
C GLU A 10 -0.65 15.91 24.17
N ALA A 11 -1.09 14.98 25.02
CA ALA A 11 -1.44 15.30 26.42
C ALA A 11 -0.24 15.73 27.26
N PHE A 12 0.96 15.21 26.97
CA PHE A 12 2.17 15.57 27.70
C PHE A 12 2.97 16.70 27.05
N ASP A 13 2.66 17.15 25.83
CA ASP A 13 3.33 18.27 25.14
C ASP A 13 4.88 18.27 25.27
N GLY A 14 5.49 17.07 25.18
CA GLY A 14 6.93 16.89 25.35
C GLY A 14 7.47 16.96 26.78
N SER A 15 6.61 17.16 27.80
CA SER A 15 6.97 17.11 29.22
C SER A 15 7.38 15.72 29.70
N MET A 16 7.02 14.67 28.95
CA MET A 16 7.42 13.30 29.20
C MET A 16 7.92 12.62 27.92
N VAL A 17 8.98 11.82 28.04
CA VAL A 17 9.48 10.96 26.96
C VAL A 17 8.64 9.70 26.91
N LEU A 18 7.93 9.50 25.79
CA LEU A 18 7.11 8.32 25.56
C LEU A 18 7.93 7.22 24.87
N ILE A 19 7.98 6.05 25.50
CA ILE A 19 8.69 4.88 24.99
C ILE A 19 7.69 3.76 24.74
N VAL A 20 7.61 3.28 23.49
CA VAL A 20 6.83 2.08 23.16
C VAL A 20 7.78 0.88 23.11
N ALA A 21 7.71 0.01 24.09
CA ALA A 21 8.53 -1.20 24.11
C ALA A 21 7.86 -2.39 23.42
N ASN A 22 8.67 -3.27 22.84
CA ASN A 22 8.18 -4.51 22.25
C ASN A 22 7.71 -5.48 23.35
N ALA A 23 6.45 -5.88 23.30
CA ALA A 23 5.87 -6.80 24.28
C ALA A 23 6.55 -8.18 24.35
N ARG A 24 7.27 -8.59 23.31
CA ARG A 24 8.07 -9.83 23.32
C ARG A 24 9.23 -9.76 24.30
N HIS A 25 9.80 -8.58 24.55
CA HIS A 25 10.87 -8.39 25.56
C HIS A 25 10.32 -8.43 26.99
N MET A 26 9.00 -8.30 27.16
CA MET A 26 8.32 -8.34 28.46
C MET A 26 7.76 -9.73 28.81
N LYS A 27 7.70 -10.66 27.85
CA LYS A 27 7.29 -12.05 28.11
C LYS A 27 8.46 -12.76 28.79
N ASN A 28 8.47 -12.79 30.13
CA ASN A 28 9.06 -13.84 30.98
C ASN A 28 9.10 -13.44 32.48
N VAL A 29 8.00 -12.93 33.06
CA VAL A 29 7.94 -12.66 34.51
C VAL A 29 7.09 -13.73 35.21
N PRO A 30 7.67 -14.62 36.03
CA PRO A 30 6.91 -15.60 36.82
C PRO A 30 6.22 -14.92 38.01
N GLY A 31 4.91 -15.07 38.16
CA GLY A 31 4.18 -14.60 39.35
C GLY A 31 2.73 -14.17 39.09
N LYS A 32 1.97 -13.89 40.16
CA LYS A 32 0.62 -13.30 40.05
C LYS A 32 0.71 -11.89 39.47
N LYS A 33 0.25 -11.76 38.23
CA LYS A 33 0.20 -10.53 37.43
C LYS A 33 -0.72 -9.50 38.09
N THR A 34 -0.17 -8.38 38.55
CA THR A 34 -0.94 -7.21 38.99
C THR A 34 -0.41 -5.98 38.26
N ASP A 35 -1.28 -5.05 37.88
CA ASP A 35 -0.90 -3.87 37.09
C ASP A 35 0.22 -3.05 37.76
N MET A 36 0.24 -3.02 39.10
CA MET A 36 1.28 -2.35 39.88
C MET A 36 2.65 -3.06 39.79
N LYS A 37 2.69 -4.39 39.84
CA LYS A 37 3.94 -5.16 39.71
C LYS A 37 4.47 -5.13 38.28
N ASP A 38 3.58 -5.15 37.30
CA ASP A 38 3.95 -5.02 35.88
C ASP A 38 4.57 -3.62 35.62
N ALA A 39 4.01 -2.55 36.19
CA ALA A 39 4.57 -1.20 36.09
C ALA A 39 5.95 -1.07 36.76
N GLU A 40 6.12 -1.60 37.98
CA GLU A 40 7.40 -1.60 38.70
C GLU A 40 8.47 -2.40 37.94
N TRP A 41 8.09 -3.54 37.37
CA TRP A 41 8.98 -4.36 36.56
C TRP A 41 9.41 -3.64 35.27
N ILE A 42 8.48 -3.02 34.55
CA ILE A 42 8.78 -2.21 33.36
C ILE A 42 9.74 -1.06 33.71
N ALA A 43 9.52 -0.37 34.83
CA ALA A 43 10.40 0.70 35.29
C ALA A 43 11.81 0.18 35.65
N THR A 44 11.89 -1.02 36.24
CA THR A 44 13.16 -1.67 36.56
C THR A 44 13.93 -2.05 35.30
N LEU A 45 13.27 -2.68 34.33
CA LEU A 45 13.88 -3.04 33.04
C LEU A 45 14.35 -1.81 32.28
N LEU A 46 13.55 -0.74 32.27
CA LEU A 46 13.91 0.52 31.64
C LEU A 46 15.14 1.15 32.30
N ARG A 47 15.16 1.20 33.64
CA ARG A 47 16.30 1.75 34.40
C ARG A 47 17.58 0.94 34.20
N ALA A 48 17.46 -0.38 34.08
CA ALA A 48 18.58 -1.27 33.81
C ALA A 48 19.07 -1.23 32.34
N GLY A 49 18.40 -0.47 31.45
CA GLY A 49 18.71 -0.42 30.03
C GLY A 49 18.33 -1.69 29.25
N LEU A 50 17.52 -2.58 29.85
CA LEU A 50 17.12 -3.87 29.28
C LEU A 50 15.86 -3.76 28.39
N LEU A 51 15.25 -2.56 28.33
CA LEU A 51 14.05 -2.28 27.57
C LEU A 51 14.33 -1.19 26.55
N GLU A 52 14.67 -1.59 25.33
CA GLU A 52 14.87 -0.66 24.22
C GLU A 52 13.53 -0.26 23.59
N GLY A 53 13.39 1.03 23.32
CA GLY A 53 12.21 1.60 22.67
C GLY A 53 12.11 1.17 21.21
N SER A 54 10.90 0.87 20.77
CA SER A 54 10.59 0.71 19.36
C SER A 54 10.69 2.06 18.67
N PHE A 55 11.20 2.07 17.44
CA PHE A 55 11.23 3.30 16.66
C PHE A 55 9.83 3.78 16.27
N ILE A 56 9.58 5.04 16.59
CA ILE A 56 8.38 5.77 16.25
C ILE A 56 8.84 7.05 15.54
N PRO A 57 8.48 7.25 14.27
CA PRO A 57 8.81 8.50 13.59
C PRO A 57 8.08 9.69 14.20
N SER A 58 8.59 10.87 13.90
CA SER A 58 7.90 12.12 14.22
C SER A 58 6.49 12.17 13.64
N LYS A 59 5.61 12.97 14.24
CA LYS A 59 4.21 13.14 13.81
C LYS A 59 4.08 13.43 12.30
N PRO A 60 4.85 14.35 11.68
CA PRO A 60 4.78 14.59 10.24
C PRO A 60 5.10 13.35 9.38
N ILE A 61 6.08 12.55 9.78
CA ILE A 61 6.44 11.31 9.08
C ILE A 61 5.36 10.23 9.28
N ARG A 62 4.76 10.14 10.47
CA ARG A 62 3.64 9.21 10.71
C ARG A 62 2.40 9.57 9.89
N GLU A 63 2.12 10.85 9.69
CA GLU A 63 1.05 11.30 8.80
C GLU A 63 1.33 10.94 7.34
N LEU A 64 2.56 11.16 6.87
CA LEU A 64 3.00 10.69 5.54
C LEU A 64 2.84 9.18 5.40
N ARG A 65 3.25 8.41 6.42
CA ARG A 65 3.11 6.95 6.44
C ARG A 65 1.67 6.49 6.29
N ASN A 66 0.76 7.15 6.98
CA ASN A 66 -0.67 6.82 6.87
C ASN A 66 -1.16 7.05 5.44
N LEU A 67 -0.77 8.16 4.82
CA LEU A 67 -1.16 8.46 3.44
C LEU A 67 -0.52 7.52 2.42
N THR A 68 0.78 7.19 2.53
CA THR A 68 1.45 6.29 1.58
C THR A 68 0.90 4.86 1.68
N ARG A 69 0.63 4.37 2.89
CA ARG A 69 -0.02 3.07 3.10
C ARG A 69 -1.46 3.08 2.60
N TYR A 70 -2.20 4.16 2.82
CA TYR A 70 -3.57 4.25 2.33
C TYR A 70 -3.65 4.32 0.81
N ARG A 71 -2.76 5.10 0.17
CA ARG A 71 -2.60 5.11 -1.29
C ARG A 71 -2.40 3.69 -1.84
N LYS A 72 -1.54 2.89 -1.20
CA LYS A 72 -1.35 1.48 -1.58
C LYS A 72 -2.64 0.67 -1.48
N SER A 73 -3.41 0.81 -0.39
CA SER A 73 -4.73 0.15 -0.25
C SER A 73 -5.68 0.52 -1.39
N ILE A 74 -5.78 1.81 -1.73
CA ILE A 74 -6.66 2.29 -2.80
C ILE A 74 -6.23 1.71 -4.16
N ILE A 75 -4.93 1.62 -4.44
CA ILE A 75 -4.42 1.00 -5.67
C ILE A 75 -4.80 -0.49 -5.75
N GLU A 76 -4.70 -1.21 -4.63
CA GLU A 76 -5.13 -2.62 -4.54
C GLU A 76 -6.66 -2.75 -4.75
N GLU A 77 -7.45 -1.83 -4.20
CA GLU A 77 -8.90 -1.76 -4.42
C GLU A 77 -9.24 -1.48 -5.89
N ILE A 78 -8.57 -0.52 -6.53
CA ILE A 78 -8.70 -0.23 -7.97
C ILE A 78 -8.40 -1.48 -8.80
N ALA A 79 -7.28 -2.17 -8.52
CA ALA A 79 -6.92 -3.40 -9.22
C ALA A 79 -7.99 -4.49 -9.04
N SER A 80 -8.53 -4.63 -7.82
CA SER A 80 -9.63 -5.55 -7.54
C SER A 80 -10.90 -5.20 -8.31
N GLN A 81 -11.29 -3.93 -8.39
CA GLN A 81 -12.46 -3.49 -9.15
C GLN A 81 -12.27 -3.69 -10.66
N LYS A 82 -11.07 -3.40 -11.19
CA LYS A 82 -10.72 -3.69 -12.59
C LYS A 82 -10.90 -5.17 -12.91
N ASN A 83 -10.37 -6.05 -12.07
CA ASN A 83 -10.53 -7.49 -12.23
C ASN A 83 -12.00 -7.93 -12.18
N ARG A 84 -12.81 -7.30 -11.32
CA ARG A 84 -14.27 -7.56 -11.25
C ARG A 84 -14.98 -7.13 -12.53
N ILE A 85 -14.68 -5.94 -13.07
CA ILE A 85 -15.25 -5.46 -14.33
C ILE A 85 -14.85 -6.38 -15.49
N GLU A 86 -13.57 -6.76 -15.59
CA GLU A 86 -13.12 -7.64 -16.66
C GLU A 86 -13.81 -9.00 -16.60
N LYS A 87 -13.88 -9.64 -15.43
CA LYS A 87 -14.62 -10.91 -15.25
C LYS A 87 -16.09 -10.77 -15.63
N TYR A 88 -16.70 -9.65 -15.26
CA TYR A 88 -18.09 -9.38 -15.61
C TYR A 88 -18.29 -9.26 -17.13
N LEU A 89 -17.44 -8.49 -17.81
CA LEU A 89 -17.46 -8.36 -19.28
C LEU A 89 -17.28 -9.72 -19.96
N GLN A 90 -16.35 -10.55 -19.48
CA GLN A 90 -16.11 -11.88 -20.01
C GLN A 90 -17.35 -12.78 -19.86
N SER A 91 -18.06 -12.69 -18.72
CA SER A 91 -19.31 -13.42 -18.49
C SER A 91 -20.44 -13.00 -19.44
N CYS A 92 -20.42 -11.74 -19.90
CA CYS A 92 -21.35 -11.21 -20.89
C CYS A 92 -20.91 -11.48 -22.35
N GLY A 93 -19.79 -12.19 -22.56
CA GLY A 93 -19.26 -12.53 -23.88
C GLY A 93 -18.33 -11.49 -24.51
N PHE A 94 -17.73 -10.61 -23.70
CA PHE A 94 -16.78 -9.59 -24.15
C PHE A 94 -15.38 -9.83 -23.57
N LYS A 95 -14.38 -10.09 -24.42
CA LYS A 95 -12.99 -10.37 -24.03
C LYS A 95 -12.03 -9.30 -24.52
N LEU A 96 -12.12 -8.10 -23.94
CA LEU A 96 -11.38 -6.93 -24.42
C LEU A 96 -9.84 -7.06 -24.28
N SER A 97 -9.36 -7.80 -23.28
CA SER A 97 -7.92 -8.04 -23.03
C SER A 97 -7.21 -8.78 -24.17
N THR A 98 -7.95 -9.46 -25.04
CA THR A 98 -7.38 -10.17 -26.19
C THR A 98 -6.75 -9.21 -27.21
N PHE A 99 -7.35 -8.02 -27.37
CA PHE A 99 -6.94 -7.06 -28.40
C PHE A 99 -6.57 -5.67 -27.85
N LEU A 100 -6.90 -5.36 -26.59
CA LEU A 100 -6.46 -4.14 -25.90
C LEU A 100 -5.35 -4.45 -24.91
N THR A 101 -4.25 -3.69 -25.00
CA THR A 101 -3.18 -3.71 -23.99
C THR A 101 -3.65 -3.13 -22.67
N ASP A 102 -4.52 -2.10 -22.71
CA ASP A 102 -5.14 -1.51 -21.53
C ASP A 102 -6.65 -1.37 -21.75
N ILE A 103 -7.41 -2.22 -21.05
CA ILE A 103 -8.88 -2.23 -21.10
C ILE A 103 -9.47 -0.98 -20.43
N PHE A 104 -8.75 -0.37 -19.47
CA PHE A 104 -9.26 0.76 -18.69
C PHE A 104 -8.72 2.11 -19.18
N GLY A 105 -7.91 2.11 -20.23
CA GLY A 105 -7.47 3.30 -20.96
C GLY A 105 -8.57 3.87 -21.87
N VAL A 106 -8.24 4.90 -22.64
CA VAL A 106 -9.20 5.70 -23.44
C VAL A 106 -10.06 4.84 -24.37
N SER A 107 -9.44 3.96 -25.17
CA SER A 107 -10.18 3.11 -26.13
C SER A 107 -11.08 2.09 -25.43
N GLY A 108 -10.60 1.43 -24.37
CA GLY A 108 -11.38 0.43 -23.66
C GLY A 108 -12.55 1.04 -22.88
N ARG A 109 -12.35 2.22 -22.27
CA ARG A 109 -13.43 3.04 -21.68
C ARG A 109 -14.50 3.41 -22.69
N ALA A 110 -14.11 3.89 -23.88
CA ALA A 110 -15.06 4.23 -24.93
C ALA A 110 -15.91 3.02 -25.37
N ILE A 111 -15.30 1.83 -25.45
CA ILE A 111 -16.01 0.59 -25.73
C ILE A 111 -16.96 0.22 -24.59
N MET A 112 -16.52 0.29 -23.33
CA MET A 112 -17.36 -0.02 -22.16
C MET A 112 -18.55 0.94 -22.06
N ASP A 113 -18.33 2.23 -22.32
CA ASP A 113 -19.40 3.24 -22.42
C ASP A 113 -20.39 2.92 -23.53
N HIS A 114 -19.91 2.50 -24.70
CA HIS A 114 -20.76 2.05 -25.80
C HIS A 114 -21.59 0.83 -25.39
N LEU A 115 -20.99 -0.15 -24.70
CA LEU A 115 -21.69 -1.32 -24.16
C LEU A 115 -22.76 -0.92 -23.13
N CYS A 116 -22.46 0.01 -22.23
CA CYS A 116 -23.44 0.54 -21.28
C CYS A 116 -24.66 1.18 -21.98
N ARG A 117 -24.48 1.81 -23.14
CA ARG A 117 -25.56 2.44 -23.92
C ARG A 117 -26.33 1.44 -24.77
N HIS A 118 -25.62 0.62 -25.55
CA HIS A 118 -26.22 -0.18 -26.62
C HIS A 118 -26.29 -1.68 -26.32
N GLY A 119 -25.53 -2.17 -25.33
CA GLY A 119 -25.48 -3.58 -24.91
C GLY A 119 -24.81 -4.54 -25.89
N LYS A 120 -24.36 -4.04 -27.04
CA LYS A 120 -23.65 -4.79 -28.06
C LYS A 120 -22.69 -3.86 -28.76
N ILE A 121 -21.67 -4.43 -29.39
CA ILE A 121 -20.76 -3.68 -30.25
C ILE A 121 -20.28 -4.62 -31.36
N SER A 122 -20.21 -4.12 -32.58
CA SER A 122 -19.73 -4.86 -33.74
C SER A 122 -18.24 -4.60 -33.95
N ALA A 123 -17.55 -5.49 -34.68
CA ALA A 123 -16.13 -5.31 -34.97
C ALA A 123 -15.82 -3.98 -35.68
N ARG A 124 -16.72 -3.52 -36.57
CA ARG A 124 -16.58 -2.22 -37.24
C ARG A 124 -16.71 -1.04 -36.27
N GLU A 125 -17.62 -1.13 -35.31
CA GLU A 125 -17.75 -0.12 -34.26
C GLU A 125 -16.53 -0.12 -33.33
N VAL A 126 -15.95 -1.29 -33.01
CA VAL A 126 -14.70 -1.35 -32.22
C VAL A 126 -13.56 -0.61 -32.94
N GLU A 127 -13.45 -0.73 -34.26
CA GLU A 127 -12.40 -0.05 -35.05
C GLU A 127 -12.46 1.48 -35.00
N THR A 128 -13.63 2.07 -34.68
CA THR A 128 -13.74 3.53 -34.53
C THR A 128 -13.18 4.00 -33.19
N PHE A 129 -13.23 3.16 -32.16
CA PHE A 129 -12.70 3.46 -30.82
C PHE A 129 -11.21 3.12 -30.67
N VAL A 130 -10.69 2.25 -31.54
CA VAL A 130 -9.34 1.72 -31.46
C VAL A 130 -8.40 2.40 -32.46
N LYS A 131 -7.23 2.88 -32.00
CA LYS A 131 -6.20 3.48 -32.84
C LYS A 131 -5.00 2.54 -33.06
N GLY A 132 -4.34 2.64 -34.21
CA GLY A 132 -3.04 2.01 -34.46
C GLY A 132 -3.04 0.47 -34.49
N ARG A 133 -2.07 -0.15 -33.80
CA ARG A 133 -1.77 -1.60 -33.86
C ARG A 133 -2.96 -2.52 -33.55
N ALA A 134 -3.91 -2.10 -32.72
CA ALA A 134 -5.06 -2.97 -32.41
C ALA A 134 -6.04 -3.13 -33.59
N LYS A 135 -5.96 -2.29 -34.64
CA LYS A 135 -6.68 -2.51 -35.90
C LYS A 135 -6.19 -3.73 -36.68
N SER A 136 -4.94 -4.18 -36.47
CA SER A 136 -4.39 -5.35 -37.18
C SER A 136 -4.95 -6.69 -36.65
N LYS A 137 -5.73 -6.67 -35.57
CA LYS A 137 -6.29 -7.84 -34.87
C LYS A 137 -7.76 -8.08 -35.17
N LEU A 138 -8.18 -7.86 -36.42
CA LEU A 138 -9.60 -7.87 -36.82
C LEU A 138 -10.33 -9.19 -36.53
N GLN A 139 -9.64 -10.32 -36.69
CA GLN A 139 -10.19 -11.65 -36.39
C GLN A 139 -10.37 -11.88 -34.88
N GLU A 140 -9.41 -11.44 -34.07
CA GLU A 140 -9.49 -11.51 -32.61
C GLU A 140 -10.63 -10.62 -32.08
N ILE A 141 -10.82 -9.43 -32.66
CA ILE A 141 -11.92 -8.53 -32.30
C ILE A 141 -13.27 -9.19 -32.57
N LYS A 142 -13.47 -9.79 -33.75
CA LYS A 142 -14.72 -10.48 -34.08
C LYS A 142 -15.03 -11.60 -33.09
N GLN A 143 -14.04 -12.39 -32.69
CA GLN A 143 -14.25 -13.49 -31.74
C GLN A 143 -14.47 -12.99 -30.30
N ALA A 144 -13.82 -11.89 -29.93
CA ALA A 144 -13.86 -11.32 -28.58
C ALA A 144 -15.12 -10.51 -28.28
N VAL A 145 -15.93 -10.17 -29.29
CA VAL A 145 -17.08 -9.25 -29.17
C VAL A 145 -18.34 -9.91 -29.75
N ASN A 146 -18.64 -11.11 -29.27
CA ASN A 146 -19.82 -11.89 -29.66
C ASN A 146 -20.97 -11.83 -28.64
N GLY A 147 -20.78 -11.06 -27.56
CA GLY A 147 -21.74 -10.91 -26.47
C GLY A 147 -22.91 -9.96 -26.77
N LYS A 148 -23.94 -10.05 -25.94
CA LYS A 148 -25.04 -9.08 -25.84
C LYS A 148 -25.42 -8.92 -24.38
N MET A 149 -25.66 -7.68 -23.98
CA MET A 149 -26.15 -7.33 -22.65
C MET A 149 -27.63 -6.95 -22.70
N ASP A 150 -28.39 -7.43 -21.72
CA ASP A 150 -29.72 -6.93 -21.44
C ASP A 150 -29.69 -5.58 -20.68
N ILE A 151 -30.86 -5.07 -20.30
CA ILE A 151 -30.96 -3.80 -19.58
C ILE A 151 -30.26 -3.88 -18.21
N HIS A 152 -30.54 -4.94 -17.45
CA HIS A 152 -29.99 -5.12 -16.11
C HIS A 152 -28.46 -5.24 -16.14
N GLN A 153 -27.91 -5.94 -17.12
CA GLN A 153 -26.48 -6.14 -17.27
C GLN A 153 -25.75 -4.84 -17.62
N ARG A 154 -26.35 -3.99 -18.47
CA ARG A 154 -25.81 -2.67 -18.77
C ARG A 154 -25.82 -1.75 -17.56
N GLU A 155 -26.91 -1.73 -16.80
CA GLU A 155 -27.00 -0.93 -15.57
C GLU A 155 -26.00 -1.41 -14.52
N PHE A 156 -25.81 -2.73 -14.39
CA PHE A 156 -24.79 -3.27 -13.49
C PHE A 156 -23.36 -2.88 -13.92
N LEU A 157 -23.04 -2.95 -15.21
CA LEU A 157 -21.75 -2.48 -15.72
C LEU A 157 -21.51 -0.99 -15.39
N LYS A 158 -22.54 -0.14 -15.53
CA LYS A 158 -22.46 1.28 -15.14
C LYS A 158 -22.14 1.45 -13.66
N LEU A 159 -22.76 0.67 -12.77
CA LEU A 159 -22.47 0.71 -11.34
C LEU A 159 -21.01 0.34 -11.04
N LEU A 160 -20.50 -0.72 -11.69
CA LEU A 160 -19.10 -1.13 -11.53
C LEU A 160 -18.11 -0.05 -12.01
N LEU A 161 -18.38 0.54 -13.18
CA LEU A 161 -17.54 1.60 -13.74
C LEU A 161 -17.59 2.87 -12.89
N GLY A 162 -18.77 3.25 -12.42
CA GLY A 162 -18.93 4.42 -11.53
C GLY A 162 -18.16 4.25 -10.22
N TRP A 163 -18.16 3.04 -9.65
CA TRP A 163 -17.34 2.77 -8.45
C TRP A 163 -15.83 2.86 -8.74
N LEU A 164 -15.38 2.36 -9.89
CA LEU A 164 -13.99 2.52 -10.33
C LEU A 164 -13.61 4.00 -10.47
N ASP A 165 -14.51 4.83 -11.00
CA ASP A 165 -14.29 6.28 -11.15
C ASP A 165 -14.16 6.98 -9.80
N GLN A 166 -15.01 6.62 -8.83
CA GLN A 166 -14.90 7.13 -7.46
C GLN A 166 -13.57 6.76 -6.80
N HIS A 167 -13.07 5.55 -7.03
CA HIS A 167 -11.74 5.16 -6.53
C HIS A 167 -10.61 5.97 -7.15
N TYR A 168 -10.70 6.30 -8.45
CA TYR A 168 -9.72 7.14 -9.11
C TYR A 168 -9.72 8.57 -8.56
N GLU A 169 -10.90 9.15 -8.37
CA GLU A 169 -11.04 10.48 -7.77
C GLU A 169 -10.47 10.49 -6.34
N HIS A 170 -10.79 9.48 -5.55
CA HIS A 170 -10.29 9.35 -4.19
C HIS A 170 -8.77 9.15 -4.14
N LEU A 171 -8.21 8.34 -5.06
CA LEU A 171 -6.76 8.20 -5.21
C LEU A 171 -6.12 9.56 -5.49
N HIS A 172 -6.70 10.35 -6.41
CA HIS A 172 -6.19 11.67 -6.75
C HIS A 172 -6.15 12.61 -5.54
N GLN A 173 -7.21 12.65 -4.72
CA GLN A 173 -7.25 13.46 -3.50
C GLN A 173 -6.18 13.04 -2.48
N VAL A 174 -5.91 11.74 -2.35
CA VAL A 174 -4.84 11.23 -1.48
C VAL A 174 -3.46 11.58 -2.03
N GLU A 175 -3.27 11.52 -3.35
CA GLU A 175 -2.02 11.90 -4.01
C GLU A 175 -1.73 13.39 -3.89
N GLN A 176 -2.73 14.27 -4.02
CA GLN A 176 -2.57 15.71 -3.79
C GLN A 176 -2.09 15.99 -2.37
N LYS A 177 -2.74 15.39 -1.35
CA LYS A 177 -2.33 15.54 0.05
C LYS A 177 -0.93 15.00 0.32
N LEU A 178 -0.53 13.93 -0.38
CA LEU A 178 0.83 13.42 -0.33
C LEU A 178 1.82 14.43 -0.88
N GLU A 179 1.56 14.96 -2.08
CA GLU A 179 2.43 15.93 -2.75
C GLU A 179 2.62 17.20 -1.90
N GLU A 180 1.54 17.74 -1.34
CA GLU A 180 1.60 18.88 -0.41
C GLU A 180 2.53 18.62 0.78
N LYS A 181 2.40 17.46 1.45
CA LYS A 181 3.24 17.12 2.60
C LYS A 181 4.68 16.77 2.22
N LEU A 182 4.88 16.22 1.03
CA LEU A 182 6.19 15.87 0.48
C LEU A 182 6.97 17.09 -0.04
N GLY A 183 6.29 18.23 -0.28
CA GLY A 183 6.90 19.49 -0.72
C GLY A 183 8.09 19.96 0.13
N GLN A 184 8.09 19.70 1.43
CA GLN A 184 9.18 20.07 2.34
C GLN A 184 10.38 19.08 2.34
N TYR A 185 10.26 17.95 1.63
CA TYR A 185 11.26 16.87 1.62
C TYR A 185 11.86 16.63 0.22
N GLN A 186 11.77 17.59 -0.70
CA GLN A 186 12.19 17.42 -2.10
C GLN A 186 13.64 16.96 -2.24
N ARG A 187 14.57 17.55 -1.47
CA ARG A 187 15.98 17.15 -1.50
C ARG A 187 16.18 15.69 -1.13
N GLN A 188 15.48 15.20 -0.10
CA GLN A 188 15.58 13.81 0.34
C GLN A 188 14.93 12.86 -0.68
N LEU A 189 13.85 13.29 -1.32
CA LEU A 189 13.20 12.53 -2.40
C LEU A 189 14.12 12.41 -3.62
N GLU A 190 14.76 13.49 -4.06
CA GLU A 190 15.72 13.47 -5.17
C GLU A 190 16.91 12.54 -4.88
N GLN A 191 17.42 12.54 -3.64
CA GLN A 191 18.49 11.65 -3.23
C GLN A 191 18.08 10.17 -3.29
N LEU A 192 16.84 9.85 -2.90
CA LEU A 192 16.30 8.49 -2.95
C LEU A 192 15.96 8.05 -4.38
N ASP A 193 15.33 8.91 -5.18
CA ASP A 193 14.99 8.68 -6.60
C ASP A 193 16.25 8.51 -7.47
N GLY A 194 17.39 9.06 -7.03
CA GLY A 194 18.68 8.86 -7.69
C GLY A 194 19.27 7.44 -7.54
N ILE A 195 18.70 6.60 -6.66
CA ILE A 195 19.16 5.23 -6.45
C ILE A 195 18.58 4.33 -7.56
N PRO A 196 19.42 3.57 -8.31
CA PRO A 196 18.93 2.68 -9.35
C PRO A 196 17.87 1.71 -8.84
N GLY A 197 16.68 1.73 -9.46
CA GLY A 197 15.55 0.87 -9.10
C GLY A 197 14.59 1.47 -8.06
N ILE A 198 14.84 2.67 -7.56
CA ILE A 198 13.91 3.44 -6.72
C ILE A 198 13.31 4.55 -7.58
N ASP A 199 11.98 4.57 -7.67
CA ASP A 199 11.23 5.67 -8.29
C ASP A 199 10.71 6.63 -7.21
N LYS A 200 10.17 7.78 -7.63
CA LYS A 200 9.54 8.76 -6.73
C LYS A 200 8.51 8.15 -5.77
N THR A 201 7.73 7.16 -6.23
CA THR A 201 6.73 6.48 -5.40
C THR A 201 7.40 5.69 -4.28
N ALA A 202 8.42 4.88 -4.62
CA ALA A 202 9.19 4.11 -3.67
C ALA A 202 9.99 5.03 -2.73
N ALA A 203 10.58 6.11 -3.23
CA ALA A 203 11.27 7.13 -2.44
C ALA A 203 10.34 7.74 -1.38
N ALA A 204 9.12 8.14 -1.77
CA ALA A 204 8.12 8.66 -0.84
C ALA A 204 7.71 7.62 0.22
N ALA A 205 7.55 6.36 -0.19
CA ALA A 205 7.22 5.28 0.74
C ALA A 205 8.36 5.02 1.74
N ILE A 206 9.61 4.99 1.29
CA ILE A 206 10.80 4.83 2.15
C ILE A 206 10.86 5.98 3.14
N LEU A 207 10.81 7.23 2.67
CA LEU A 207 10.85 8.43 3.53
C LEU A 207 9.73 8.42 4.57
N ALA A 208 8.52 8.00 4.19
CA ALA A 208 7.39 7.89 5.11
C ALA A 208 7.58 6.78 6.17
N GLU A 209 8.39 5.77 5.90
CA GLU A 209 8.69 4.71 6.86
C GLU A 209 9.87 5.05 7.78
N ILE A 210 10.94 5.66 7.28
CA ILE A 210 12.19 5.87 8.05
C ILE A 210 12.39 7.31 8.52
N GLY A 211 11.68 8.27 7.92
CA GLY A 211 11.88 9.69 8.17
C GLY A 211 13.17 10.24 7.55
N ILE A 212 13.61 11.39 8.05
CA ILE A 212 14.81 12.10 7.55
C ILE A 212 15.98 12.09 8.55
N ASP A 213 15.73 11.65 9.78
CA ASP A 213 16.71 11.65 10.87
C ASP A 213 17.34 10.25 10.98
N MET A 214 18.49 10.07 10.32
CA MET A 214 19.21 8.80 10.32
C MET A 214 19.99 8.56 11.63
N SER A 215 20.14 9.56 12.51
CA SER A 215 20.76 9.38 13.84
C SER A 215 19.95 8.43 14.73
N ARG A 216 18.68 8.20 14.35
CA ARG A 216 17.84 7.18 14.97
C ARG A 216 18.46 5.81 14.86
N PHE A 217 19.15 5.49 13.77
CA PHE A 217 19.79 4.20 13.57
C PHE A 217 21.30 4.30 13.84
N LYS A 218 21.82 3.44 14.72
CA LYS A 218 23.26 3.44 15.06
C LYS A 218 24.15 3.25 13.84
N THR A 219 23.75 2.35 12.93
CA THR A 219 24.48 2.06 11.69
C THR A 219 23.53 1.72 10.54
N ALA A 220 24.07 1.64 9.32
CA ALA A 220 23.32 1.20 8.14
C ALA A 220 22.81 -0.25 8.29
N GLU A 221 23.52 -1.12 9.01
CA GLU A 221 23.06 -2.49 9.29
C GLU A 221 21.83 -2.51 10.19
N HIS A 222 21.70 -1.56 11.13
CA HIS A 222 20.54 -1.48 12.03
C HIS A 222 19.26 -1.12 11.27
N ILE A 223 19.33 -0.19 10.31
CA ILE A 223 18.17 0.13 9.47
C ILE A 223 17.81 -1.02 8.53
N CYS A 224 18.80 -1.73 7.96
CA CYS A 224 18.55 -2.93 7.14
C CYS A 224 17.87 -4.03 7.95
N SER A 225 18.31 -4.26 9.19
CA SER A 225 17.70 -5.26 10.06
C SER A 225 16.30 -4.86 10.52
N TRP A 226 16.09 -3.59 10.86
CA TRP A 226 14.77 -3.06 11.17
C TRP A 226 13.79 -3.19 9.99
N ALA A 227 14.28 -2.96 8.77
CA ALA A 227 13.52 -3.14 7.54
C ALA A 227 13.28 -4.63 7.19
N GLY A 228 13.87 -5.58 7.94
CA GLY A 228 13.74 -7.01 7.69
C GLY A 228 14.54 -7.52 6.50
N LEU A 229 15.54 -6.77 6.05
CA LEU A 229 16.42 -7.13 4.92
C LEU A 229 17.61 -8.00 5.36
N SER A 230 17.87 -8.08 6.66
CA SER A 230 18.91 -8.96 7.22
C SER A 230 18.37 -10.38 7.42
N PRO A 231 19.09 -11.44 6.96
CA PRO A 231 18.71 -12.82 7.22
C PRO A 231 18.71 -13.09 8.73
N GLY A 232 17.63 -13.67 9.25
CA GLY A 232 17.55 -14.04 10.66
C GLY A 232 18.48 -15.22 11.00
N ASN A 233 19.23 -15.11 12.10
CA ASN A 233 20.02 -16.21 12.64
C ASN A 233 19.26 -16.91 13.78
N ASN A 234 18.39 -17.86 13.44
CA ASN A 234 17.64 -18.66 14.42
C ASN A 234 18.36 -20.00 14.69
N GLU A 235 19.38 -19.96 15.53
CA GLU A 235 19.99 -21.16 16.11
C GLU A 235 19.54 -21.33 17.56
N SER A 236 18.84 -22.43 17.86
CA SER A 236 18.62 -22.90 19.21
C SER A 236 19.20 -24.32 19.34
N ALA A 237 20.03 -24.52 20.37
CA ALA A 237 20.66 -25.81 20.70
C ALA A 237 21.28 -26.55 19.48
N GLY A 238 21.99 -25.83 18.61
CA GLY A 238 22.71 -26.42 17.47
C GLY A 238 21.84 -26.89 16.29
N LYS A 239 20.53 -26.59 16.26
CA LYS A 239 19.64 -26.91 15.13
C LYS A 239 19.08 -25.65 14.48
N LYS A 240 19.24 -25.56 13.15
CA LYS A 240 18.63 -24.52 12.31
C LYS A 240 17.16 -24.86 12.10
N SER A 241 16.26 -24.02 12.62
CA SER A 241 14.83 -24.11 12.30
C SER A 241 14.51 -23.34 11.01
N PRO A 242 13.47 -23.73 10.24
CA PRO A 242 13.04 -22.95 9.08
C PRO A 242 12.68 -21.52 9.47
N LEU A 243 13.01 -20.58 8.57
CA LEU A 243 12.90 -19.12 8.73
C LEU A 243 11.57 -18.70 9.39
N ALA A 244 11.64 -18.30 10.65
CA ALA A 244 10.61 -17.47 11.27
C ALA A 244 10.73 -16.03 10.71
N PRO A 245 9.65 -15.24 10.71
CA PRO A 245 9.70 -13.85 10.24
C PRO A 245 10.80 -13.05 10.95
N PRO A 246 11.42 -12.08 10.26
CA PRO A 246 12.65 -11.43 10.70
C PRO A 246 12.51 -10.85 12.12
N THR A 247 13.55 -11.08 12.92
CA THR A 247 13.72 -10.47 14.23
C THR A 247 14.08 -9.00 13.99
N VAL A 248 13.16 -8.10 14.33
CA VAL A 248 13.45 -6.66 14.35
C VAL A 248 14.56 -6.43 15.38
N THR A 249 15.77 -6.14 14.92
CA THR A 249 16.84 -5.71 15.83
C THR A 249 16.43 -4.36 16.44
N PRO A 250 16.60 -4.18 17.75
CA PRO A 250 16.41 -2.86 18.34
C PRO A 250 17.40 -1.86 17.72
N ILE A 251 16.94 -0.62 17.68
CA ILE A 251 17.56 0.49 16.97
C ILE A 251 18.60 1.19 17.85
#